data_AF-A0A6S7HJB5-F1
#
_entry.id   AF-A0A6S7HJB5-F1
#
_cell.length_a   1.000
_cell.length_b   1.000
_cell.length_c   1.000
_cell.angle_alpha   90.00
_cell.angle_beta   90.00
_cell.angle_gamma   90.00
#
_symmetry.space_group_name_H-M   'P 1'
#
loop_
_entity.id
_entity.type
_entity.pdbx_description
1 polymer ?
#
loop_
_entity_poly.entity_id
_entity_poly.type
_entity_poly.pdbx_seq_one_letter_code
_entity_poly.pdbx_strand_id
1 'polypeptide(L)'
;YRRKTPIDKCQSLSLKTMETSYLVRNRNLLKGVKPFKKRMQEDETQDKPVQQDDLLKDFMLKIVDAGLAEAYEIYGDSPPGPSPPTEKPSSQTLPDIHYDVIIVGAGMAGLSAAYELKREGLSVRILEQTERYGRRVYTYDSNSDCENDCLAPGLYGEAGAMRLPGNVNDDTDRPHFLTSAYINKFEGLKIQMFPNSDPNGITNIYGLKEKTSDWGGIHFDTVWPNWKDGIKEDMKGEIDNIDKYYDKTTSVVTNQLINRLNDACYNTMDEVAVWDHWIDIWSQFTLESFLESNIDVIKAKIPVEDRDHLDLVTLAKLLPWSNDALRGYSVSTYTEQLDQSLVQYLRDQLGHWWSDNMHTMVGGMHSLPKAFFSDGVLSEEDVDFHKQVSKISYHCAQCQPNRDYVEVTCYAYDTEPESKCTARVSFIQTCYLNFLKRTSVSIKRHQNQYFIVDGELQKFLK
;
A
#
# COMPACT_ATOMS: atom_id res chain seq x y z
N TYR A 1 50.27 -22.83 4.83
CA TYR A 1 49.00 -23.52 4.57
C TYR A 1 48.07 -23.39 5.78
N ARG A 2 47.30 -22.30 5.85
CA ARG A 2 46.05 -22.22 6.62
C ARG A 2 45.06 -21.51 5.71
N ARG A 3 44.08 -22.26 5.21
CA ARG A 3 43.00 -21.77 4.35
C ARG A 3 42.21 -20.73 5.14
N LYS A 4 42.17 -19.48 4.66
CA LYS A 4 41.11 -18.55 5.03
C LYS A 4 39.86 -19.00 4.29
N THR A 5 38.87 -19.48 5.02
CA THR A 5 37.49 -19.58 4.54
C THR A 5 36.96 -18.17 4.24
N PRO A 6 36.14 -17.97 3.20
CA PRO A 6 35.41 -16.72 3.01
C PRO A 6 34.46 -16.55 4.20
N ILE A 7 34.58 -15.44 4.91
CA ILE A 7 33.57 -15.02 5.88
C ILE A 7 32.43 -14.41 5.06
N ASP A 8 31.23 -14.99 5.19
CA ASP A 8 30.00 -14.55 4.54
C ASP A 8 29.69 -13.09 4.87
N LYS A 9 29.87 -12.21 3.89
CA LYS A 9 29.64 -10.76 3.98
C LYS A 9 28.15 -10.35 4.00
N CYS A 10 27.22 -11.31 3.95
CA CYS A 10 25.79 -11.02 4.12
C CYS A 10 25.38 -10.80 5.59
N GLN A 11 26.19 -11.20 6.57
CA GLN A 11 25.80 -11.11 7.99
C GLN A 11 26.07 -9.74 8.65
N SER A 12 26.75 -8.81 7.96
CA SER A 12 27.01 -7.47 8.50
C SER A 12 25.99 -6.40 8.06
N LEU A 13 24.99 -6.77 7.25
CA LEU A 13 23.81 -5.94 7.01
C LEU A 13 23.10 -5.75 8.35
N SER A 14 23.02 -4.50 8.80
CA SER A 14 22.48 -4.04 10.09
C SER A 14 21.37 -4.93 10.65
N LEU A 15 21.72 -5.77 11.63
CA LEU A 15 20.78 -6.51 12.49
C LEU A 15 19.75 -5.59 13.18
N LYS A 16 20.01 -4.29 13.27
CA LYS A 16 19.12 -3.31 13.92
C LYS A 16 17.88 -2.95 13.11
N THR A 17 17.90 -3.11 11.78
CA THR A 17 16.75 -2.83 10.90
C THR A 17 16.01 -4.10 10.47
N MET A 18 16.69 -5.25 10.44
CA MET A 18 16.03 -6.53 10.10
C MET A 18 14.99 -6.99 11.16
N GLU A 19 15.17 -6.67 12.45
CA GLU A 19 14.23 -7.11 13.50
C GLU A 19 12.82 -6.44 13.46
N THR A 20 12.62 -5.46 12.57
CA THR A 20 11.36 -4.71 12.46
C THR A 20 10.47 -5.09 11.28
N SER A 21 10.98 -5.79 10.26
CA SER A 21 10.17 -6.15 9.10
C SER A 21 9.15 -7.24 9.45
N TYR A 22 7.87 -7.02 9.10
CA TYR A 22 6.78 -7.99 9.33
C TYR A 22 7.12 -9.35 8.73
N LEU A 23 7.71 -9.39 7.54
CA LEU A 23 8.12 -10.62 6.85
C LEU A 23 9.27 -11.33 7.56
N VAL A 24 10.17 -10.60 8.23
CA VAL A 24 11.24 -11.21 9.02
C VAL A 24 10.69 -11.96 10.23
N ARG A 25 9.58 -11.48 10.80
CA ARG A 25 8.87 -12.12 11.92
C ARG A 25 7.93 -13.23 11.49
N ASN A 26 7.41 -13.19 10.26
CA ASN A 26 6.42 -14.12 9.72
C ASN A 26 6.97 -14.85 8.48
N ARG A 27 8.15 -15.48 8.61
CA ARG A 27 8.87 -16.11 7.48
C ARG A 27 8.13 -17.30 6.89
N ASN A 28 7.29 -17.95 7.69
CA ASN A 28 6.35 -18.99 7.29
C ASN A 28 5.45 -18.56 6.12
N LEU A 29 5.06 -17.27 6.06
CA LEU A 29 4.23 -16.73 4.98
C LEU A 29 4.95 -16.76 3.62
N LEU A 30 6.28 -16.88 3.61
CA LEU A 30 7.11 -16.95 2.41
C LEU A 30 7.33 -18.39 1.92
N LYS A 31 6.68 -19.38 2.54
CA LYS A 31 6.84 -20.80 2.19
C LYS A 31 6.42 -21.06 0.75
N GLY A 32 7.30 -21.70 -0.02
CA GLY A 32 7.03 -22.04 -1.43
C GLY A 32 7.28 -20.90 -2.42
N VAL A 33 7.46 -19.66 -1.95
CA VAL A 33 7.78 -18.51 -2.79
C VAL A 33 9.15 -18.72 -3.43
N LYS A 34 9.19 -18.70 -4.76
CA LYS A 34 10.43 -18.84 -5.53
C LYS A 34 11.27 -17.57 -5.38
N PRO A 35 12.61 -17.64 -5.34
CA PRO A 35 13.47 -16.45 -5.35
C PRO A 35 13.21 -15.58 -6.58
N PHE A 36 13.41 -14.25 -6.45
CA PHE A 36 13.20 -13.26 -7.51
C PHE A 36 13.66 -13.72 -8.89
N LYS A 37 14.94 -14.13 -9.01
CA LYS A 37 15.54 -14.59 -10.27
C LYS A 37 14.75 -15.69 -10.98
N LYS A 38 14.16 -16.63 -10.23
CA LYS A 38 13.33 -17.69 -10.80
C LYS A 38 11.97 -17.15 -11.24
N ARG A 39 11.35 -16.28 -10.44
CA ARG A 39 10.06 -15.64 -10.80
C ARG A 39 10.17 -14.82 -12.08
N MET A 40 11.32 -14.18 -12.29
CA MET A 40 11.61 -13.39 -13.49
C MET A 40 12.01 -14.23 -14.72
N GLN A 41 12.42 -15.49 -14.56
CA GLN A 41 12.81 -16.37 -15.67
C GLN A 41 11.66 -17.21 -16.23
N GLU A 42 10.62 -17.45 -15.43
CA GLU A 42 9.48 -18.28 -15.80
C GLU A 42 8.50 -17.60 -16.76
N ASP A 43 8.80 -16.37 -17.16
CA ASP A 43 7.95 -15.59 -18.04
C ASP A 43 8.81 -14.85 -19.08
N GLU A 44 8.41 -14.97 -20.34
CA GLU A 44 9.19 -14.55 -21.49
C GLU A 44 9.10 -13.04 -21.76
N THR A 45 8.26 -12.30 -21.02
CA THR A 45 8.13 -10.84 -21.16
C THR A 45 9.19 -10.08 -20.36
N GLN A 46 9.95 -9.21 -21.02
CA GLN A 46 11.03 -8.42 -20.37
C GLN A 46 10.54 -7.25 -19.49
N ASP A 47 9.25 -6.91 -19.52
CA ASP A 47 8.70 -5.67 -18.94
C ASP A 47 7.64 -5.95 -17.86
N LYS A 48 8.06 -6.61 -16.78
CA LYS A 48 7.16 -6.99 -15.69
C LYS A 48 7.19 -6.01 -14.52
N PRO A 49 6.05 -5.80 -13.85
CA PRO A 49 6.02 -5.19 -12.53
C PRO A 49 6.98 -5.90 -11.57
N VAL A 50 7.78 -5.12 -10.86
CA VAL A 50 8.66 -5.56 -9.78
C VAL A 50 8.15 -4.97 -8.48
N GLN A 51 7.58 -5.78 -7.61
CA GLN A 51 6.90 -5.28 -6.43
C GLN A 51 7.13 -6.17 -5.21
N GLN A 52 7.30 -5.56 -4.03
CA GLN A 52 7.66 -6.26 -2.80
C GLN A 52 6.53 -7.18 -2.30
N ASP A 53 5.28 -6.84 -2.60
CA ASP A 53 4.08 -7.60 -2.25
C ASP A 53 3.93 -8.92 -3.01
N ASP A 54 4.69 -9.13 -4.11
CA ASP A 54 4.78 -10.44 -4.77
C ASP A 54 5.26 -11.55 -3.82
N LEU A 55 6.01 -11.19 -2.77
CA LEU A 55 6.42 -12.12 -1.72
C LEU A 55 5.24 -12.70 -0.93
N LEU A 56 4.11 -12.00 -0.88
CA LEU A 56 2.89 -12.42 -0.19
C LEU A 56 1.78 -12.87 -1.16
N LYS A 57 2.03 -12.81 -2.48
CA LYS A 57 1.01 -13.04 -3.50
C LYS A 57 0.32 -14.39 -3.36
N ASP A 58 1.09 -15.48 -3.27
CA ASP A 58 0.53 -16.83 -3.15
C ASP A 58 -0.32 -16.99 -1.87
N PHE A 59 0.17 -16.46 -0.74
CA PHE A 59 -0.57 -16.48 0.53
C PHE A 59 -1.87 -15.68 0.45
N MET A 60 -1.82 -14.45 -0.06
CA MET A 60 -2.97 -13.56 -0.16
C MET A 60 -4.02 -14.08 -1.15
N LEU A 61 -3.59 -14.64 -2.28
CA LEU A 61 -4.51 -15.27 -3.25
C LEU A 61 -5.16 -16.53 -2.66
N LYS A 62 -4.42 -17.34 -1.89
CA LYS A 62 -4.98 -18.50 -1.20
C LYS A 62 -6.09 -18.09 -0.20
N ILE A 63 -5.96 -16.93 0.47
CA ILE A 63 -7.04 -16.39 1.32
C ILE A 63 -8.29 -16.11 0.48
N VAL A 64 -8.15 -15.37 -0.62
CA VAL A 64 -9.28 -15.01 -1.49
C VAL A 64 -9.99 -16.27 -2.01
N ASP A 65 -9.21 -17.26 -2.45
CA ASP A 65 -9.76 -18.49 -3.04
C ASP A 65 -10.38 -19.41 -1.99
N ALA A 66 -9.68 -19.66 -0.89
CA ALA A 66 -9.98 -20.78 0.01
C ALA A 66 -10.28 -20.39 1.47
N GLY A 67 -10.05 -19.13 1.84
CA GLY A 67 -10.27 -18.62 3.20
C GLY A 67 -8.98 -18.56 4.02
N LEU A 68 -9.06 -17.89 5.16
CA LEU A 68 -7.94 -17.70 6.08
C LEU A 68 -7.48 -19.02 6.69
N ALA A 69 -8.39 -19.90 7.14
CA ALA A 69 -8.00 -21.16 7.77
C ALA A 69 -7.13 -22.02 6.84
N GLU A 70 -7.56 -22.22 5.59
CA GLU A 70 -6.77 -22.99 4.62
C GLU A 70 -5.44 -22.33 4.28
N ALA A 71 -5.39 -21.00 4.16
CA ALA A 71 -4.15 -20.29 3.93
C ALA A 71 -3.19 -20.47 5.13
N TYR A 72 -3.69 -20.37 6.36
CA TYR A 72 -2.87 -20.54 7.57
C TYR A 72 -2.43 -22.00 7.80
N GLU A 73 -3.20 -23.01 7.40
CA GLU A 73 -2.73 -24.41 7.43
C GLU A 73 -1.51 -24.63 6.52
N ILE A 74 -1.44 -23.92 5.39
CA ILE A 74 -0.32 -24.06 4.45
C ILE A 74 0.86 -23.17 4.84
N TYR A 75 0.58 -21.89 5.10
CA TYR A 75 1.57 -20.81 5.21
C TYR A 75 1.73 -20.27 6.62
N GLY A 76 0.80 -20.56 7.54
CA GLY A 76 0.89 -20.13 8.92
C GLY A 76 2.09 -20.77 9.62
N ASP A 77 2.53 -20.12 10.69
CA ASP A 77 3.31 -20.83 11.68
C ASP A 77 2.41 -21.97 12.20
N SER A 78 2.99 -23.11 12.58
CA SER A 78 2.27 -24.09 13.37
C SER A 78 2.51 -23.79 14.86
N PRO A 79 2.01 -22.69 15.48
CA PRO A 79 2.05 -22.65 16.92
C PRO A 79 1.03 -23.68 17.40
N PRO A 80 1.34 -24.52 18.40
CA PRO A 80 0.29 -25.15 19.15
C PRO A 80 -0.64 -24.04 19.65
N GLY A 81 -1.91 -24.09 19.27
CA GLY A 81 -2.92 -23.23 19.89
C GLY A 81 -2.79 -23.36 21.41
N PRO A 82 -2.95 -22.28 22.18
CA PRO A 82 -2.91 -22.40 23.63
C PRO A 82 -3.90 -23.47 24.05
N SER A 83 -3.45 -24.42 24.89
CA SER A 83 -4.34 -25.43 25.46
C SER A 83 -5.56 -24.71 26.04
N PRO A 84 -6.78 -25.22 25.80
CA PRO A 84 -7.99 -24.66 26.41
C PRO A 84 -7.75 -24.46 27.91
N PRO A 85 -8.15 -23.32 28.49
CA PRO A 85 -7.92 -23.04 29.90
C PRO A 85 -8.47 -24.18 30.76
N THR A 86 -7.60 -24.81 31.53
CA THR A 86 -7.94 -25.91 32.46
C THR A 86 -8.51 -25.41 33.79
N GLU A 87 -8.40 -24.11 34.07
CA GLU A 87 -8.98 -23.50 35.27
C GLU A 87 -10.37 -22.93 35.00
N LYS A 88 -11.33 -23.29 35.86
CA LYS A 88 -12.66 -22.66 35.85
C LYS A 88 -12.50 -21.16 36.18
N PRO A 89 -13.11 -20.26 35.39
CA PRO A 89 -13.06 -18.83 35.66
C PRO A 89 -13.51 -18.51 37.09
N SER A 90 -12.73 -17.68 37.81
CA SER A 90 -13.15 -17.11 39.10
C SER A 90 -14.44 -16.30 38.91
N SER A 91 -15.29 -16.19 39.92
CA SER A 91 -16.66 -15.64 39.81
C SER A 91 -16.78 -14.12 39.58
N GLN A 92 -15.82 -13.48 38.89
CA GLN A 92 -16.00 -12.13 38.37
C GLN A 92 -16.73 -12.21 37.02
N THR A 93 -17.86 -11.51 36.93
CA THR A 93 -18.67 -11.40 35.71
C THR A 93 -17.88 -10.62 34.65
N LEU A 94 -17.56 -11.27 33.54
CA LEU A 94 -17.10 -10.56 32.34
C LEU A 94 -18.23 -9.64 31.85
N PRO A 95 -17.91 -8.51 31.20
CA PRO A 95 -18.93 -7.76 30.46
C PRO A 95 -19.52 -8.65 29.37
N ASP A 96 -20.73 -8.31 28.93
CA ASP A 96 -21.34 -9.00 27.79
C ASP A 96 -20.47 -8.75 26.56
N ILE A 97 -19.88 -9.82 26.01
CA ILE A 97 -19.01 -9.74 24.83
C ILE A 97 -19.86 -10.07 23.62
N HIS A 98 -20.13 -9.04 22.81
CA HIS A 98 -21.08 -9.13 21.70
C HIS A 98 -20.47 -9.69 20.41
N TYR A 99 -19.17 -9.46 20.19
CA TYR A 99 -18.50 -9.82 18.93
C TYR A 99 -17.15 -10.50 19.18
N ASP A 100 -16.66 -11.24 18.19
CA ASP A 100 -15.28 -11.75 18.18
C ASP A 100 -14.32 -10.64 17.72
N VAL A 101 -14.73 -9.84 16.72
CA VAL A 101 -13.91 -8.78 16.12
C VAL A 101 -14.71 -7.49 15.91
N ILE A 102 -14.10 -6.36 16.26
CA ILE A 102 -14.57 -5.02 15.85
C ILE A 102 -13.61 -4.44 14.82
N ILE A 103 -14.17 -3.91 13.73
CA ILE A 103 -13.44 -3.25 12.66
C ILE A 103 -13.87 -1.79 12.59
N VAL A 104 -12.94 -0.86 12.45
CA VAL A 104 -13.24 0.57 12.35
C VAL A 104 -12.97 1.08 10.95
N GLY A 105 -14.05 1.51 10.30
CA GLY A 105 -14.10 1.97 8.92
C GLY A 105 -14.58 0.86 7.97
N ALA A 106 -15.61 1.16 7.19
CA ALA A 106 -16.18 0.32 6.14
C ALA A 106 -15.62 0.68 4.75
N GLY A 107 -14.34 1.05 4.67
CA GLY A 107 -13.62 1.19 3.39
C GLY A 107 -13.13 -0.16 2.85
N MET A 108 -12.45 -0.18 1.70
CA MET A 108 -11.97 -1.42 1.07
C MET A 108 -11.17 -2.35 2.00
N ALA A 109 -10.29 -1.80 2.83
CA ALA A 109 -9.52 -2.59 3.79
C ALA A 109 -10.41 -3.18 4.91
N GLY A 110 -11.42 -2.43 5.37
CA GLY A 110 -12.34 -2.90 6.41
C GLY A 110 -13.31 -3.95 5.90
N LEU A 111 -13.86 -3.73 4.70
CA LEU A 111 -14.77 -4.68 4.04
C LEU A 111 -14.06 -6.00 3.71
N SER A 112 -12.85 -5.96 3.14
CA SER A 112 -12.09 -7.18 2.84
C SER A 112 -11.70 -7.94 4.11
N ALA A 113 -11.24 -7.25 5.16
CA ALA A 113 -10.95 -7.90 6.43
C ALA A 113 -12.21 -8.52 7.07
N ALA A 114 -13.33 -7.80 7.09
CA ALA A 114 -14.59 -8.29 7.64
C ALA A 114 -15.09 -9.53 6.90
N TYR A 115 -15.06 -9.47 5.57
CA TYR A 115 -15.49 -10.55 4.70
C TYR A 115 -14.69 -11.83 4.97
N GLU A 116 -13.35 -11.75 5.00
CA GLU A 116 -12.52 -12.92 5.29
C GLU A 116 -12.71 -13.44 6.71
N LEU A 117 -12.90 -12.59 7.72
CA LEU A 117 -13.19 -13.02 9.08
C LEU A 117 -14.58 -13.68 9.22
N LYS A 118 -15.58 -13.18 8.49
CA LYS A 118 -16.93 -13.76 8.44
C LYS A 118 -16.93 -15.12 7.75
N ARG A 119 -16.10 -15.33 6.73
CA ARG A 119 -15.88 -16.65 6.10
C ARG A 119 -15.37 -17.70 7.10
N GLU A 120 -14.60 -17.27 8.10
CA GLU A 120 -14.13 -18.11 9.21
C GLU A 120 -15.18 -18.32 10.32
N GLY A 121 -16.41 -17.83 10.13
CA GLY A 121 -17.49 -17.98 11.10
C GLY A 121 -17.38 -17.08 12.32
N LEU A 122 -16.51 -16.07 12.30
CA LEU A 122 -16.39 -15.10 13.40
C LEU A 122 -17.54 -14.11 13.37
N SER A 123 -18.00 -13.70 14.55
CA SER A 123 -18.93 -12.58 14.70
C SER A 123 -18.16 -11.26 14.57
N VAL A 124 -18.52 -10.47 13.56
CA VAL A 124 -17.82 -9.22 13.21
C VAL A 124 -18.79 -8.04 13.28
N ARG A 125 -18.31 -6.92 13.81
CA ARG A 125 -18.99 -5.63 13.76
C ARG A 125 -18.08 -4.58 13.15
N ILE A 126 -18.55 -3.94 12.07
CA ILE A 126 -17.88 -2.80 11.45
C ILE A 126 -18.51 -1.52 12.00
N LEU A 127 -17.68 -0.59 12.47
CA LEU A 127 -18.10 0.74 12.94
C LEU A 127 -17.73 1.75 11.86
N GLU A 128 -18.73 2.35 11.23
CA GLU A 128 -18.56 3.33 10.16
C GLU A 128 -19.09 4.69 10.60
N GLN A 129 -18.26 5.73 10.46
CA GLN A 129 -18.62 7.08 10.87
C GLN A 129 -19.72 7.66 9.96
N THR A 130 -19.70 7.39 8.66
CA THR A 130 -20.70 7.93 7.71
C THR A 130 -21.90 7.02 7.57
N GLU A 131 -22.86 7.47 6.76
CA GLU A 131 -24.04 6.76 6.28
C GLU A 131 -23.75 5.69 5.23
N ARG A 132 -22.51 5.59 4.73
CA ARG A 132 -22.13 4.69 3.64
C ARG A 132 -20.80 3.97 3.84
N TYR A 133 -20.71 2.77 3.26
CA TYR A 133 -19.48 2.02 3.08
C TYR A 133 -18.72 2.45 1.80
N GLY A 134 -17.57 1.83 1.53
CA GLY A 134 -16.70 2.09 0.36
C GLY A 134 -15.86 3.36 0.48
N ARG A 135 -16.43 4.43 1.04
CA ARG A 135 -15.78 5.73 1.34
C ARG A 135 -15.04 6.32 0.15
N ARG A 136 -13.73 6.11 0.04
CA ARG A 136 -12.89 6.62 -1.06
C ARG A 136 -13.17 5.96 -2.40
N VAL A 137 -13.93 4.86 -2.40
CA VAL A 137 -14.52 4.31 -3.61
C VAL A 137 -15.97 4.80 -3.61
N TYR A 138 -16.25 5.84 -4.40
CA TYR A 138 -17.56 6.47 -4.45
C TYR A 138 -17.83 6.98 -5.86
N THR A 139 -19.02 6.66 -6.35
CA THR A 139 -19.47 7.04 -7.67
C THR A 139 -20.78 7.79 -7.52
N TYR A 140 -20.87 8.97 -8.12
CA TYR A 140 -22.13 9.64 -8.40
C TYR A 140 -22.81 8.96 -9.58
N ASP A 141 -24.11 8.68 -9.46
CA ASP A 141 -24.95 8.09 -10.49
C ASP A 141 -26.35 8.72 -10.45
N SER A 142 -27.32 8.11 -11.14
CA SER A 142 -28.71 8.60 -11.18
C SER A 142 -29.51 8.34 -9.90
N ASN A 143 -28.98 7.54 -8.96
CA ASN A 143 -29.66 7.15 -7.72
C ASN A 143 -28.90 7.61 -6.46
N SER A 144 -27.85 8.41 -6.63
CA SER A 144 -27.07 8.93 -5.52
C SER A 144 -27.96 9.82 -4.66
N ASP A 145 -27.65 9.95 -3.36
CA ASP A 145 -28.42 10.77 -2.38
C ASP A 145 -28.31 12.29 -2.62
N CYS A 146 -28.27 12.70 -3.89
CA CYS A 146 -28.30 14.07 -4.36
C CYS A 146 -29.75 14.50 -4.54
N GLU A 147 -30.39 15.05 -3.50
CA GLU A 147 -31.77 15.57 -3.61
C GLU A 147 -31.96 16.58 -4.76
N ASN A 148 -30.90 17.17 -5.34
CA ASN A 148 -31.00 18.12 -6.45
C ASN A 148 -29.93 18.01 -7.57
N ASP A 149 -29.01 17.05 -7.54
CA ASP A 149 -27.83 17.03 -8.44
C ASP A 149 -27.43 15.61 -8.93
N CYS A 150 -28.41 14.75 -9.23
CA CYS A 150 -28.09 13.42 -9.74
C CYS A 150 -27.74 13.43 -11.21
N LEU A 151 -26.78 12.57 -11.58
CA LEU A 151 -26.37 12.44 -12.96
C LEU A 151 -27.51 11.81 -13.79
N ALA A 152 -27.58 12.14 -15.08
CA ALA A 152 -28.57 11.53 -15.96
C ALA A 152 -28.40 10.00 -16.01
N PRO A 153 -29.46 9.22 -16.24
CA PRO A 153 -29.36 7.76 -16.29
C PRO A 153 -28.25 7.25 -17.21
N GLY A 154 -27.41 6.35 -16.70
CA GLY A 154 -26.25 5.79 -17.41
C GLY A 154 -24.98 6.63 -17.34
N LEU A 155 -25.02 7.83 -16.72
CA LEU A 155 -23.83 8.61 -16.40
C LEU A 155 -23.32 8.29 -15.01
N TYR A 156 -21.99 8.24 -14.89
CA TYR A 156 -21.27 7.96 -13.65
C TYR A 156 -20.15 8.99 -13.46
N GLY A 157 -19.97 9.47 -12.24
CA GLY A 157 -18.90 10.39 -11.87
C GLY A 157 -18.13 9.86 -10.67
N GLU A 158 -16.87 9.46 -10.87
CA GLU A 158 -16.05 8.95 -9.77
C GLU A 158 -15.53 10.09 -8.88
N ALA A 159 -15.86 10.04 -7.59
CA ALA A 159 -15.48 11.04 -6.59
C ALA A 159 -14.23 10.62 -5.78
N GLY A 160 -13.58 9.54 -6.18
CA GLY A 160 -12.43 8.97 -5.49
C GLY A 160 -11.65 8.02 -6.38
N ALA A 161 -11.50 6.76 -5.99
CA ALA A 161 -10.87 5.76 -6.84
C ALA A 161 -11.65 5.62 -8.14
N MET A 162 -10.96 5.76 -9.28
CA MET A 162 -11.60 5.78 -10.61
C MET A 162 -10.95 4.84 -11.63
N ARG A 163 -9.71 4.39 -11.38
CA ARG A 163 -8.91 3.59 -12.29
C ARG A 163 -7.97 2.66 -11.54
N LEU A 164 -7.67 1.51 -12.14
CA LEU A 164 -6.76 0.47 -11.68
C LEU A 164 -5.76 0.16 -12.81
N PRO A 165 -4.48 -0.12 -12.51
CA PRO A 165 -3.48 -0.44 -13.53
C PRO A 165 -3.77 -1.80 -14.19
N GLY A 166 -3.49 -1.89 -15.49
CA GLY A 166 -3.55 -3.13 -16.26
C GLY A 166 -4.51 -3.06 -17.45
N ASN A 167 -4.15 -3.73 -18.53
CA ASN A 167 -4.95 -3.79 -19.76
C ASN A 167 -6.15 -4.74 -19.66
N VAL A 168 -7.35 -4.27 -20.00
CA VAL A 168 -8.58 -5.09 -19.98
C VAL A 168 -8.52 -6.37 -20.83
N ASN A 169 -7.63 -6.45 -21.83
CA ASN A 169 -7.49 -7.60 -22.72
C ASN A 169 -6.32 -8.53 -22.36
N ASP A 170 -5.59 -8.23 -21.28
CA ASP A 170 -4.45 -9.02 -20.83
C ASP A 170 -4.55 -9.28 -19.32
N ASP A 171 -4.92 -10.49 -18.93
CA ASP A 171 -5.03 -10.88 -17.52
C ASP A 171 -3.69 -11.15 -16.85
N THR A 172 -2.59 -11.19 -17.62
CA THR A 172 -1.23 -11.28 -17.08
C THR A 172 -0.72 -9.90 -16.62
N ASP A 173 -1.28 -8.83 -17.17
CA ASP A 173 -1.03 -7.44 -16.79
C ASP A 173 -1.98 -6.97 -15.67
N ARG A 174 -1.77 -7.49 -14.46
CA ARG A 174 -2.55 -7.13 -13.24
C ARG A 174 -1.63 -6.83 -12.06
N PRO A 175 -0.97 -5.66 -12.02
CA PRO A 175 -0.07 -5.31 -10.92
C PRO A 175 -0.77 -5.35 -9.55
N HIS A 176 -1.99 -4.82 -9.48
CA HIS A 176 -2.86 -4.93 -8.31
C HIS A 176 -3.55 -6.31 -8.25
N PHE A 177 -2.76 -7.37 -8.05
CA PHE A 177 -3.24 -8.76 -8.12
C PHE A 177 -4.35 -9.06 -7.12
N LEU A 178 -4.30 -8.49 -5.91
CA LEU A 178 -5.29 -8.77 -4.87
C LEU A 178 -6.64 -8.11 -5.18
N THR A 179 -6.61 -6.87 -5.66
CA THR A 179 -7.83 -6.20 -6.14
C THR A 179 -8.44 -6.96 -7.30
N SER A 180 -7.62 -7.41 -8.25
CA SER A 180 -8.05 -8.21 -9.40
C SER A 180 -8.66 -9.55 -8.97
N ALA A 181 -8.10 -10.20 -7.96
CA ALA A 181 -8.64 -11.44 -7.41
C ALA A 181 -10.04 -11.26 -6.83
N TYR A 182 -10.29 -10.19 -6.06
CA TYR A 182 -11.65 -9.88 -5.57
C TYR A 182 -12.61 -9.49 -6.71
N ILE A 183 -12.14 -8.75 -7.72
CA ILE A 183 -12.95 -8.44 -8.91
C ILE A 183 -13.42 -9.73 -9.60
N ASN A 184 -12.52 -10.71 -9.75
CA ASN A 184 -12.83 -12.00 -10.38
C ASN A 184 -13.66 -12.92 -9.48
N LYS A 185 -13.52 -12.80 -8.16
CA LYS A 185 -14.25 -13.61 -7.17
C LYS A 185 -15.74 -13.28 -7.17
N PHE A 186 -16.09 -12.00 -7.20
CA PHE A 186 -17.48 -11.60 -7.09
C PHE A 186 -18.19 -11.66 -8.45
N GLU A 187 -19.33 -12.35 -8.48
CA GLU A 187 -20.12 -12.49 -9.69
C GLU A 187 -20.67 -11.14 -10.17
N GLY A 188 -20.68 -10.95 -11.50
CA GLY A 188 -21.31 -9.79 -12.14
C GLY A 188 -20.46 -8.53 -12.21
N LEU A 189 -19.29 -8.50 -11.56
CA LEU A 189 -18.33 -7.41 -11.76
C LEU A 189 -17.73 -7.47 -13.16
N LYS A 190 -17.68 -6.32 -13.84
CA LYS A 190 -17.09 -6.17 -15.18
C LYS A 190 -16.17 -4.98 -15.19
N ILE A 191 -15.05 -5.11 -15.90
CA ILE A 191 -14.09 -4.05 -16.13
C ILE A 191 -14.23 -3.49 -17.55
N GLN A 192 -13.81 -2.24 -17.74
CA GLN A 192 -13.71 -1.56 -19.03
C GLN A 192 -12.48 -0.66 -19.05
N MET A 193 -12.01 -0.30 -20.25
CA MET A 193 -10.84 0.58 -20.39
C MET A 193 -11.12 1.96 -19.78
N PHE A 194 -10.17 2.47 -19.01
CA PHE A 194 -10.20 3.86 -18.54
C PHE A 194 -9.44 4.72 -19.57
N PRO A 195 -10.02 5.82 -20.07
CA PRO A 195 -9.38 6.68 -21.08
C PRO A 195 -8.28 7.52 -20.41
N ASN A 196 -7.15 6.90 -20.09
CA ASN A 196 -6.08 7.51 -19.31
C ASN A 196 -5.28 8.56 -20.09
N SER A 197 -5.08 8.31 -21.38
CA SER A 197 -4.43 9.23 -22.31
C SER A 197 -5.23 9.31 -23.62
N ASP A 198 -5.16 10.48 -24.27
CA ASP A 198 -5.68 10.70 -25.61
C ASP A 198 -4.62 11.51 -26.39
N PRO A 199 -4.03 10.97 -27.47
CA PRO A 199 -3.06 11.71 -28.27
C PRO A 199 -3.66 12.97 -28.93
N ASN A 200 -4.99 13.03 -29.09
CA ASN A 200 -5.70 14.21 -29.57
C ASN A 200 -6.18 15.13 -28.43
N GLY A 201 -5.82 14.81 -27.18
CA GLY A 201 -5.97 15.69 -26.03
C GLY A 201 -5.29 17.04 -26.27
N ILE A 202 -5.69 18.03 -25.47
CA ILE A 202 -5.16 19.39 -25.57
C ILE A 202 -4.36 19.70 -24.31
N THR A 203 -3.09 20.04 -24.48
CA THR A 203 -2.25 20.59 -23.42
C THR A 203 -2.27 22.12 -23.52
N ASN A 204 -2.51 22.79 -22.39
CA ASN A 204 -2.46 24.25 -22.29
C ASN A 204 -1.65 24.67 -21.06
N ILE A 205 -0.38 24.97 -21.29
CA ILE A 205 0.57 25.38 -20.25
C ILE A 205 1.01 26.81 -20.55
N TYR A 206 0.84 27.71 -19.57
CA TYR A 206 1.15 29.15 -19.69
C TYR A 206 0.52 29.84 -20.91
N GLY A 207 -0.66 29.37 -21.35
CA GLY A 207 -1.39 29.93 -22.49
C GLY A 207 -0.95 29.38 -23.85
N LEU A 208 0.05 28.51 -23.90
CA LEU A 208 0.45 27.78 -25.10
C LEU A 208 -0.41 26.53 -25.23
N LYS A 209 -1.38 26.59 -26.16
CA LYS A 209 -2.36 25.53 -26.41
C LYS A 209 -1.98 24.76 -27.66
N GLU A 210 -1.78 23.45 -27.52
CA GLU A 210 -1.45 22.54 -28.62
C GLU A 210 -2.02 21.14 -28.33
N LYS A 211 -2.04 20.26 -29.34
CA LYS A 211 -2.26 18.83 -29.11
C LYS A 211 -1.21 18.29 -28.15
N THR A 212 -1.63 17.43 -27.23
CA THR A 212 -0.75 16.82 -26.22
C THR A 212 0.45 16.11 -26.85
N SER A 213 0.24 15.41 -27.98
CA SER A 213 1.33 14.75 -28.72
C SER A 213 2.39 15.69 -29.28
N ASP A 214 2.03 16.96 -29.55
CA ASP A 214 2.87 17.90 -30.28
C ASP A 214 3.44 18.99 -29.35
N TRP A 215 2.79 19.23 -28.20
CA TRP A 215 3.11 20.32 -27.27
C TRP A 215 4.58 20.28 -26.83
N GLY A 216 5.09 19.11 -26.45
CA GLY A 216 6.47 18.93 -25.98
C GLY A 216 7.50 19.33 -27.04
N GLY A 217 7.33 18.85 -28.28
CA GLY A 217 8.26 19.14 -29.38
C GLY A 217 8.25 20.59 -29.86
N ILE A 218 7.14 21.31 -29.66
CA ILE A 218 6.97 22.69 -30.15
C ILE A 218 7.33 23.71 -29.06
N HIS A 219 6.94 23.47 -27.81
CA HIS A 219 6.95 24.50 -26.76
C HIS A 219 7.94 24.24 -25.64
N PHE A 220 8.31 23.00 -25.33
CA PHE A 220 9.05 22.67 -24.11
C PHE A 220 10.40 23.42 -24.00
N ASP A 221 11.21 23.37 -25.07
CA ASP A 221 12.51 24.07 -25.15
C ASP A 221 12.37 25.61 -25.08
N THR A 222 11.20 26.16 -25.42
CA THR A 222 10.95 27.61 -25.33
C THR A 222 10.54 28.00 -23.91
N VAL A 223 9.74 27.17 -23.25
CA VAL A 223 9.23 27.45 -21.90
C VAL A 223 10.32 27.22 -20.84
N TRP A 224 11.14 26.19 -21.01
CA TRP A 224 12.19 25.78 -20.05
C TRP A 224 13.54 25.60 -20.74
N PRO A 225 14.15 26.67 -21.31
CA PRO A 225 15.30 26.55 -22.21
C PRO A 225 16.54 25.89 -21.61
N ASN A 226 16.68 25.89 -20.29
CA ASN A 226 17.85 25.33 -19.61
C ASN A 226 17.59 23.94 -19.00
N TRP A 227 16.51 23.25 -19.41
CA TRP A 227 16.18 21.94 -18.83
C TRP A 227 17.26 20.88 -19.06
N LYS A 228 18.09 21.04 -20.10
CA LYS A 228 19.18 20.11 -20.43
C LYS A 228 20.49 20.39 -19.69
N ASP A 229 20.59 21.45 -18.89
CA ASP A 229 21.86 21.88 -18.26
C ASP A 229 22.48 20.85 -17.30
N GLY A 230 21.64 19.99 -16.69
CA GLY A 230 22.07 18.91 -15.82
C GLY A 230 22.64 17.68 -16.55
N ILE A 231 22.41 17.57 -17.86
CA ILE A 231 22.72 16.39 -18.66
C ILE A 231 24.15 16.50 -19.21
N LYS A 232 25.01 15.52 -18.90
CA LYS A 232 26.36 15.46 -19.48
C LYS A 232 26.32 15.13 -20.97
N GLU A 233 27.34 15.60 -21.69
CA GLU A 233 27.38 15.56 -23.16
C GLU A 233 27.21 14.16 -23.75
N ASP A 234 27.74 13.15 -23.06
CA ASP A 234 27.63 11.74 -23.45
C ASP A 234 26.23 11.15 -23.25
N MET A 235 25.37 11.77 -22.43
CA MET A 235 23.98 11.35 -22.21
C MET A 235 22.97 12.13 -23.06
N LYS A 236 23.34 13.29 -23.62
CA LYS A 236 22.41 14.16 -24.36
C LYS A 236 21.78 13.48 -25.58
N GLY A 237 22.51 12.60 -26.26
CA GLY A 237 22.00 11.85 -27.41
C GLY A 237 20.94 10.80 -27.05
N GLU A 238 20.86 10.42 -25.77
CA GLU A 238 19.89 9.43 -25.28
C GLU A 238 18.62 10.07 -24.72
N ILE A 239 18.61 11.38 -24.47
CA ILE A 239 17.54 12.09 -23.77
C ILE A 239 16.96 13.16 -24.70
N ASP A 240 15.80 12.85 -25.29
CA ASP A 240 15.11 13.69 -26.27
C ASP A 240 13.97 14.52 -25.67
N ASN A 241 13.44 14.11 -24.50
CA ASN A 241 12.37 14.80 -23.79
C ASN A 241 12.52 14.65 -22.26
N ILE A 242 11.67 15.37 -21.51
CA ILE A 242 11.74 15.43 -20.04
C ILE A 242 11.33 14.14 -19.35
N ASP A 243 10.35 13.40 -19.88
CA ASP A 243 9.91 12.12 -19.31
C ASP A 243 11.03 11.08 -19.43
N LYS A 244 11.70 11.07 -20.58
CA LYS A 244 12.88 10.21 -20.80
C LYS A 244 14.05 10.62 -19.91
N TYR A 245 14.20 11.92 -19.58
CA TYR A 245 15.20 12.36 -18.61
C TYR A 245 14.87 11.81 -17.23
N TYR A 246 13.61 11.95 -16.80
CA TYR A 246 13.12 11.39 -15.54
C TYR A 246 13.37 9.89 -15.47
N ASP A 247 12.86 9.14 -16.46
CA ASP A 247 12.99 7.69 -16.55
C ASP A 247 14.44 7.25 -16.53
N LYS A 248 15.33 7.92 -17.27
CA LYS A 248 16.77 7.61 -17.25
C LYS A 248 17.37 7.84 -15.88
N THR A 249 17.08 8.97 -15.24
CA THR A 249 17.62 9.31 -13.91
C THR A 249 17.13 8.33 -12.84
N THR A 250 15.82 8.07 -12.76
CA THR A 250 15.24 7.15 -11.77
C THR A 250 15.57 5.70 -12.06
N SER A 251 15.68 5.31 -13.34
CA SER A 251 16.07 3.95 -13.74
C SER A 251 17.46 3.58 -13.27
N VAL A 252 18.38 4.54 -13.08
CA VAL A 252 19.67 4.19 -12.44
C VAL A 252 19.41 3.62 -11.05
N VAL A 253 18.48 4.19 -10.29
CA VAL A 253 18.14 3.75 -8.93
C VAL A 253 17.37 2.44 -8.90
N THR A 254 16.35 2.28 -9.76
CA THR A 254 15.54 1.05 -9.82
C THR A 254 16.33 -0.14 -10.38
N ASN A 255 17.17 0.07 -11.40
CA ASN A 255 18.01 -0.99 -11.96
C ASN A 255 19.04 -1.51 -10.94
N GLN A 256 19.53 -0.66 -10.03
CA GLN A 256 20.39 -1.12 -8.95
C GLN A 256 19.68 -2.11 -8.01
N LEU A 257 18.39 -1.88 -7.72
CA LEU A 257 17.57 -2.84 -6.98
C LEU A 257 17.42 -4.14 -7.76
N ILE A 258 16.99 -4.06 -9.03
CA ILE A 258 16.77 -5.25 -9.88
C ILE A 258 18.05 -6.09 -10.01
N ASN A 259 19.19 -5.44 -10.23
CA ASN A 259 20.48 -6.12 -10.30
C ASN A 259 20.84 -6.80 -8.97
N ARG A 260 20.63 -6.12 -7.84
CA ARG A 260 20.82 -6.73 -6.50
C ARG A 260 19.93 -7.94 -6.28
N LEU A 261 18.65 -7.84 -6.64
CA LEU A 261 17.69 -8.93 -6.53
C LEU A 261 18.09 -10.12 -7.41
N ASN A 262 18.69 -9.89 -8.57
CA ASN A 262 19.17 -10.93 -9.47
C ASN A 262 20.50 -11.58 -9.05
N ASP A 263 21.42 -10.80 -8.46
CA ASP A 263 22.79 -11.23 -8.19
C ASP A 263 23.00 -11.72 -6.75
N ALA A 264 22.25 -11.17 -5.78
CA ALA A 264 22.49 -11.37 -4.35
C ALA A 264 21.40 -12.21 -3.66
N CYS A 265 20.24 -12.43 -4.27
CA CYS A 265 19.14 -13.14 -3.63
C CYS A 265 19.07 -14.61 -4.04
N TYR A 266 19.50 -15.50 -3.14
CA TYR A 266 19.41 -16.96 -3.32
C TYR A 266 18.13 -17.53 -2.70
N ASN A 267 17.53 -16.77 -1.77
CA ASN A 267 16.29 -17.10 -1.09
C ASN A 267 15.43 -15.83 -0.85
N THR A 268 14.22 -15.99 -0.34
CA THR A 268 13.26 -14.90 -0.11
C THR A 268 13.66 -13.96 1.04
N MET A 269 14.44 -14.42 2.02
CA MET A 269 14.93 -13.56 3.09
C MET A 269 16.03 -12.61 2.61
N ASP A 270 16.88 -13.05 1.69
CA ASP A 270 17.85 -12.17 1.03
C ASP A 270 17.10 -11.06 0.27
N GLU A 271 15.99 -11.41 -0.39
CA GLU A 271 15.14 -10.47 -1.11
C GLU A 271 14.48 -9.45 -0.18
N VAL A 272 13.91 -9.87 0.95
CA VAL A 272 13.39 -8.95 1.97
C VAL A 272 14.48 -7.99 2.45
N ALA A 273 15.68 -8.50 2.72
CA ALA A 273 16.81 -7.69 3.17
C ALA A 273 17.24 -6.64 2.12
N VAL A 274 17.27 -7.03 0.84
CA VAL A 274 17.63 -6.13 -0.27
C VAL A 274 16.58 -5.03 -0.44
N TRP A 275 15.29 -5.36 -0.38
CA TRP A 275 14.22 -4.36 -0.41
C TRP A 275 14.33 -3.38 0.76
N ASP A 276 14.41 -3.89 1.99
CA ASP A 276 14.49 -3.05 3.20
C ASP A 276 15.70 -2.10 3.15
N HIS A 277 16.86 -2.62 2.76
CA HIS A 277 18.08 -1.81 2.62
C HIS A 277 17.97 -0.75 1.52
N TRP A 278 17.41 -1.09 0.36
CA TRP A 278 17.22 -0.14 -0.73
C TRP A 278 16.21 0.96 -0.34
N ILE A 279 15.13 0.61 0.36
CA ILE A 279 14.17 1.58 0.91
C ILE A 279 14.85 2.49 1.92
N ASP A 280 15.66 1.95 2.84
CA ASP A 280 16.37 2.73 3.87
C ASP A 280 17.34 3.75 3.25
N ILE A 281 18.04 3.40 2.17
CA ILE A 281 18.92 4.32 1.45
C ILE A 281 18.11 5.45 0.80
N TRP A 282 17.12 5.09 -0.03
CA TRP A 282 16.50 6.06 -0.94
C TRP A 282 15.34 6.84 -0.33
N SER A 283 14.74 6.34 0.77
CA SER A 283 13.68 7.06 1.49
C SER A 283 14.17 8.32 2.23
N GLN A 284 15.49 8.48 2.36
CA GLN A 284 16.13 9.69 2.92
C GLN A 284 16.03 10.93 2.01
N PHE A 285 15.54 10.75 0.79
CA PHE A 285 15.32 11.80 -0.19
C PHE A 285 13.83 11.92 -0.48
N THR A 286 13.38 13.17 -0.65
CA THR A 286 12.20 13.48 -1.44
C THR A 286 12.55 13.39 -2.94
N LEU A 287 11.56 13.35 -3.83
CA LEU A 287 11.84 13.40 -5.26
C LEU A 287 12.62 14.67 -5.64
N GLU A 288 12.18 15.84 -5.15
CA GLU A 288 12.84 17.13 -5.37
C GLU A 288 14.30 17.09 -4.91
N SER A 289 14.52 16.75 -3.64
CA SER A 289 15.86 16.80 -3.05
C SER A 289 16.82 15.80 -3.71
N PHE A 290 16.33 14.68 -4.23
CA PHE A 290 17.13 13.76 -5.03
C PHE A 290 17.53 14.37 -6.38
N LEU A 291 16.56 14.89 -7.14
CA LEU A 291 16.81 15.46 -8.47
C LEU A 291 17.73 16.70 -8.40
N GLU A 292 17.62 17.52 -7.36
CA GLU A 292 18.48 18.70 -7.16
C GLU A 292 19.86 18.36 -6.55
N SER A 293 20.03 17.16 -6.00
CA SER A 293 21.29 16.78 -5.34
C SER A 293 22.39 16.51 -6.37
N ASN A 294 23.55 17.13 -6.16
CA ASN A 294 24.77 16.61 -6.77
C ASN A 294 25.22 15.32 -6.06
N ILE A 295 26.15 14.60 -6.69
CA ILE A 295 26.60 13.30 -6.17
C ILE A 295 27.32 13.37 -4.83
N ASP A 296 27.96 14.48 -4.50
CA ASP A 296 28.62 14.62 -3.21
C ASP A 296 27.60 14.72 -2.06
N VAL A 297 26.46 15.36 -2.29
CA VAL A 297 25.32 15.37 -1.36
C VAL A 297 24.75 13.97 -1.18
N ILE A 298 24.55 13.23 -2.29
CA ILE A 298 24.07 11.85 -2.23
C ILE A 298 25.05 10.98 -1.45
N LYS A 299 26.35 11.04 -1.77
CA LYS A 299 27.40 10.32 -1.04
C LYS A 299 27.39 10.66 0.45
N ALA A 300 27.20 11.91 0.82
CA ALA A 300 27.20 12.33 2.23
C ALA A 300 26.08 11.67 3.05
N LYS A 301 24.95 11.32 2.43
CA LYS A 301 23.81 10.64 3.07
C LYS A 301 23.91 9.10 3.06
N ILE A 302 24.81 8.54 2.26
CA ILE A 302 24.94 7.09 2.08
C ILE A 302 26.18 6.58 2.82
N PRO A 303 26.05 5.51 3.64
CA PRO A 303 27.18 4.85 4.31
C PRO A 303 28.28 4.45 3.32
N VAL A 304 29.55 4.51 3.75
CA VAL A 304 30.70 4.29 2.83
C VAL A 304 30.67 2.90 2.22
N GLU A 305 30.30 1.90 3.02
CA GLU A 305 30.11 0.50 2.65
C GLU A 305 29.07 0.29 1.53
N ASP A 306 28.09 1.18 1.42
CA ASP A 306 27.05 1.11 0.41
C ASP A 306 27.43 1.85 -0.88
N ARG A 307 28.40 2.77 -0.83
CA ARG A 307 28.77 3.59 -2.01
C ARG A 307 29.40 2.76 -3.13
N ASP A 308 30.21 1.77 -2.78
CA ASP A 308 30.87 0.85 -3.75
C ASP A 308 29.86 -0.06 -4.48
N HIS A 309 28.61 0.00 -4.03
CA HIS A 309 27.52 -0.86 -4.42
C HIS A 309 26.46 -0.14 -5.22
N LEU A 310 26.64 1.17 -5.43
CA LEU A 310 25.74 2.03 -6.16
C LEU A 310 26.37 2.58 -7.44
N ASP A 311 25.56 2.73 -8.50
CA ASP A 311 25.96 3.37 -9.75
C ASP A 311 25.90 4.90 -9.64
N LEU A 312 26.79 5.45 -8.82
CA LEU A 312 26.95 6.88 -8.64
C LEU A 312 27.62 7.55 -9.85
N VAL A 313 28.28 6.78 -10.72
CA VAL A 313 28.95 7.31 -11.92
C VAL A 313 27.92 7.70 -12.96
N THR A 314 26.94 6.84 -13.23
CA THR A 314 25.85 7.17 -14.15
C THR A 314 24.96 8.27 -13.58
N LEU A 315 24.64 8.23 -12.28
CA LEU A 315 23.91 9.33 -11.63
C LEU A 315 24.65 10.67 -11.74
N ALA A 316 25.98 10.71 -11.65
CA ALA A 316 26.77 11.93 -11.85
C ALA A 316 26.61 12.57 -13.24
N LYS A 317 26.14 11.78 -14.22
CA LYS A 317 25.90 12.25 -15.58
C LYS A 317 24.50 12.84 -15.79
N LEU A 318 23.60 12.55 -14.86
CA LEU A 318 22.17 12.85 -14.92
C LEU A 318 21.70 13.78 -13.79
N LEU A 319 22.60 14.16 -12.88
CA LEU A 319 22.33 15.01 -11.73
C LEU A 319 23.41 16.10 -11.59
N PRO A 320 23.09 17.25 -10.98
CA PRO A 320 21.75 17.65 -10.55
C PRO A 320 20.88 18.11 -11.74
N TRP A 321 19.57 18.05 -11.56
CA TRP A 321 18.61 18.67 -12.46
C TRP A 321 18.66 20.19 -12.34
N SER A 322 18.43 20.89 -13.44
CA SER A 322 18.26 22.34 -13.42
C SER A 322 16.86 22.70 -12.91
N ASN A 323 16.68 23.94 -12.44
CA ASN A 323 15.36 24.45 -12.06
C ASN A 323 14.34 24.36 -13.19
N ASP A 324 14.79 24.53 -14.43
CA ASP A 324 13.97 24.41 -15.63
C ASP A 324 13.55 22.96 -15.88
N ALA A 325 14.43 21.99 -15.64
CA ALA A 325 14.09 20.57 -15.74
C ALA A 325 13.06 20.16 -14.68
N LEU A 326 13.29 20.55 -13.42
CA LEU A 326 12.40 20.20 -12.31
C LEU A 326 11.00 20.81 -12.51
N ARG A 327 10.94 22.09 -12.84
CA ARG A 327 9.66 22.77 -13.13
C ARG A 327 9.00 22.22 -14.38
N GLY A 328 9.77 21.99 -15.44
CA GLY A 328 9.28 21.41 -16.68
C GLY A 328 8.64 20.05 -16.46
N TYR A 329 9.32 19.15 -15.74
CA TYR A 329 8.78 17.85 -15.38
C TYR A 329 7.53 17.96 -14.51
N SER A 330 7.59 18.71 -13.41
CA SER A 330 6.46 18.84 -12.48
C SER A 330 5.21 19.39 -13.15
N VAL A 331 5.35 20.44 -13.98
CA VAL A 331 4.23 21.07 -14.69
C VAL A 331 3.70 20.19 -15.82
N SER A 332 4.57 19.55 -16.61
CA SER A 332 4.14 18.76 -17.77
C SER A 332 3.52 17.41 -17.39
N THR A 333 3.97 16.80 -16.29
CA THR A 333 3.47 15.50 -15.82
C THR A 333 2.41 15.62 -14.71
N TYR A 334 2.05 16.85 -14.31
CA TYR A 334 1.19 17.10 -13.15
C TYR A 334 1.72 16.45 -11.86
N THR A 335 3.04 16.33 -11.71
CA THR A 335 3.64 15.81 -10.48
C THR A 335 3.62 16.90 -9.41
N GLU A 336 2.58 16.89 -8.57
CA GLU A 336 2.31 17.91 -7.54
C GLU A 336 3.16 17.75 -6.27
N GLN A 337 3.56 16.52 -5.91
CA GLN A 337 4.12 16.18 -4.59
C GLN A 337 5.63 15.92 -4.62
N LEU A 338 6.42 16.85 -5.18
CA LEU A 338 7.88 16.67 -5.27
C LEU A 338 8.57 16.49 -3.90
N ASP A 339 7.93 16.91 -2.81
CA ASP A 339 8.36 16.73 -1.43
C ASP A 339 8.05 15.33 -0.85
N GLN A 340 7.35 14.47 -1.59
CA GLN A 340 7.13 13.08 -1.22
C GLN A 340 8.41 12.26 -1.35
N SER A 341 8.56 11.23 -0.51
CA SER A 341 9.71 10.32 -0.52
C SER A 341 9.95 9.74 -1.92
N LEU A 342 11.21 9.78 -2.37
CA LEU A 342 11.64 9.27 -3.67
C LEU A 342 11.18 7.81 -3.88
N VAL A 343 11.28 6.97 -2.85
CA VAL A 343 10.88 5.56 -2.91
C VAL A 343 9.41 5.37 -3.31
N GLN A 344 8.53 6.33 -3.02
CA GLN A 344 7.13 6.23 -3.44
C GLN A 344 7.01 6.28 -4.96
N TYR A 345 7.73 7.18 -5.61
CA TYR A 345 7.79 7.30 -7.07
C TYR A 345 8.48 6.11 -7.72
N LEU A 346 9.58 5.65 -7.12
CA LEU A 346 10.32 4.50 -7.65
C LEU A 346 9.50 3.20 -7.56
N ARG A 347 8.64 3.05 -6.54
CA ARG A 347 7.70 1.92 -6.44
C ARG A 347 6.60 1.97 -7.49
N ASP A 348 6.08 3.16 -7.80
CA ASP A 348 5.12 3.35 -8.89
C ASP A 348 5.75 2.94 -10.23
N GLN A 349 6.96 3.43 -10.51
CA GLN A 349 7.74 3.06 -11.69
C GLN A 349 8.05 1.56 -11.76
N LEU A 350 8.46 0.94 -10.65
CA LEU A 350 8.76 -0.50 -10.60
C LEU A 350 7.49 -1.36 -10.74
N GLY A 351 6.39 -0.93 -10.12
CA GLY A 351 5.13 -1.68 -10.08
C GLY A 351 4.21 -1.44 -11.27
N HIS A 352 4.55 -0.51 -12.16
CA HIS A 352 3.69 -0.06 -13.27
C HIS A 352 2.29 0.36 -12.76
N TRP A 353 2.23 1.03 -11.61
CA TRP A 353 0.94 1.40 -10.99
C TRP A 353 0.26 2.56 -11.72
N TRP A 354 1.02 3.28 -12.54
CA TRP A 354 0.54 4.20 -13.57
C TRP A 354 1.04 3.77 -14.96
N SER A 355 0.12 3.71 -15.92
CA SER A 355 0.43 3.46 -17.34
C SER A 355 -0.68 4.01 -18.23
N ASP A 356 -0.48 4.03 -19.55
CA ASP A 356 -1.57 4.34 -20.50
C ASP A 356 -2.70 3.31 -20.45
N ASN A 357 -2.38 2.07 -20.07
CA ASN A 357 -3.32 0.95 -20.00
C ASN A 357 -3.88 0.81 -18.59
N MET A 358 -4.97 1.53 -18.32
CA MET A 358 -5.73 1.40 -17.08
C MET A 358 -7.16 0.95 -17.35
N HIS A 359 -7.80 0.38 -16.33
CA HIS A 359 -9.19 -0.05 -16.39
C HIS A 359 -10.00 0.48 -15.22
N THR A 360 -11.32 0.45 -15.36
CA THR A 360 -12.31 0.85 -14.36
C THR A 360 -13.48 -0.11 -14.36
N MET A 361 -14.40 0.00 -13.40
CA MET A 361 -15.58 -0.85 -13.32
C MET A 361 -16.70 -0.34 -14.24
N VAL A 362 -17.36 -1.26 -14.94
CA VAL A 362 -18.62 -0.96 -15.64
C VAL A 362 -19.70 -0.64 -14.60
N GLY A 363 -20.39 0.50 -14.77
CA GLY A 363 -21.41 0.93 -13.82
C GLY A 363 -20.87 1.62 -12.57
N GLY A 364 -19.58 1.95 -12.53
CA GLY A 364 -18.96 2.73 -11.47
C GLY A 364 -18.19 1.91 -10.45
N MET A 365 -17.12 2.50 -9.92
CA MET A 365 -16.19 1.87 -8.98
C MET A 365 -16.84 1.47 -7.66
N HIS A 366 -17.95 2.11 -7.25
CA HIS A 366 -18.74 1.72 -6.07
C HIS A 366 -19.28 0.27 -6.16
N SER A 367 -19.35 -0.31 -7.36
CA SER A 367 -19.73 -1.71 -7.55
C SER A 367 -18.80 -2.67 -6.80
N LEU A 368 -17.51 -2.32 -6.67
CA LEU A 368 -16.52 -3.16 -6.00
C LEU A 368 -16.76 -3.29 -4.48
N PRO A 369 -16.88 -2.20 -3.67
CA PRO A 369 -17.23 -2.34 -2.26
C PRO A 369 -18.62 -2.95 -2.06
N LYS A 370 -19.59 -2.69 -2.94
CA LYS A 370 -20.93 -3.29 -2.89
C LYS A 370 -20.89 -4.82 -3.07
N ALA A 371 -19.97 -5.32 -3.90
CA ALA A 371 -19.86 -6.75 -4.20
C ALA A 371 -19.52 -7.61 -2.97
N PHE A 372 -18.90 -7.04 -1.93
CA PHE A 372 -18.63 -7.75 -0.67
C PHE A 372 -19.90 -8.23 0.06
N PHE A 373 -21.07 -7.69 -0.27
CA PHE A 373 -22.36 -8.09 0.29
C PHE A 373 -23.16 -9.04 -0.63
N SER A 374 -22.63 -9.39 -1.80
CA SER A 374 -23.40 -10.05 -2.87
C SER A 374 -23.65 -11.55 -2.66
N ASP A 375 -22.77 -12.23 -1.92
CA ASP A 375 -22.81 -13.68 -1.71
C ASP A 375 -23.35 -14.09 -0.32
N GLY A 376 -23.74 -13.12 0.51
CA GLY A 376 -24.30 -13.32 1.84
C GLY A 376 -23.29 -13.62 2.95
N VAL A 377 -21.98 -13.62 2.67
CA VAL A 377 -20.94 -13.76 3.71
C VAL A 377 -20.94 -12.57 4.66
N LEU A 378 -20.97 -11.36 4.10
CA LEU A 378 -21.08 -10.10 4.82
C LEU A 378 -22.49 -9.52 4.59
N SER A 379 -23.13 -9.06 5.65
CA SER A 379 -24.43 -8.37 5.60
C SER A 379 -24.25 -6.88 5.88
N GLU A 380 -25.12 -6.03 5.32
CA GLU A 380 -25.13 -4.60 5.68
C GLU A 380 -25.42 -4.38 7.17
N GLU A 381 -26.11 -5.33 7.84
CA GLU A 381 -26.34 -5.32 9.29
C GLU A 381 -25.06 -5.53 10.12
N ASP A 382 -23.99 -6.05 9.50
CA ASP A 382 -22.67 -6.12 10.13
C ASP A 382 -22.01 -4.73 10.21
N VAL A 383 -22.51 -3.74 9.46
CA VAL A 383 -22.05 -2.34 9.46
C VAL A 383 -22.97 -1.48 10.32
N ASP A 384 -22.41 -0.88 11.36
CA ASP A 384 -23.07 0.10 12.20
C ASP A 384 -22.62 1.51 11.80
N PHE A 385 -23.48 2.16 11.02
CA PHE A 385 -23.26 3.49 10.48
C PHE A 385 -23.43 4.57 11.56
N HIS A 386 -22.95 5.78 11.24
CA HIS A 386 -22.98 6.92 12.16
C HIS A 386 -22.24 6.68 13.48
N LYS A 387 -21.29 5.75 13.53
CA LYS A 387 -20.46 5.43 14.70
C LYS A 387 -19.09 6.04 14.58
N GLN A 388 -18.91 7.23 15.13
CA GLN A 388 -17.59 7.83 15.25
C GLN A 388 -16.86 7.28 16.47
N VAL A 389 -15.83 6.46 16.24
CA VAL A 389 -14.99 5.92 17.31
C VAL A 389 -14.17 7.03 17.97
N SER A 390 -14.36 7.21 19.27
CA SER A 390 -13.67 8.22 20.07
C SER A 390 -12.69 7.64 21.07
N LYS A 391 -12.89 6.39 21.50
CA LYS A 391 -12.00 5.73 22.44
C LYS A 391 -11.95 4.23 22.25
N ILE A 392 -10.76 3.67 22.41
CA ILE A 392 -10.50 2.23 22.41
C ILE A 392 -9.84 1.88 23.75
N SER A 393 -10.44 0.95 24.48
CA SER A 393 -9.95 0.47 25.77
C SER A 393 -9.64 -1.02 25.69
N TYR A 394 -8.38 -1.39 25.83
CA TYR A 394 -7.97 -2.78 25.96
C TYR A 394 -8.01 -3.18 27.43
N HIS A 395 -8.69 -4.28 27.71
CA HIS A 395 -8.77 -4.86 29.04
C HIS A 395 -8.00 -6.18 29.01
N CYS A 396 -6.94 -6.25 29.80
CA CYS A 396 -6.09 -7.44 29.88
C CYS A 396 -6.12 -8.01 31.29
N ALA A 397 -6.48 -9.28 31.40
CA ALA A 397 -6.49 -10.03 32.64
C ALA A 397 -5.15 -10.74 32.82
N GLN A 398 -4.41 -10.32 33.84
CA GLN A 398 -3.13 -10.92 34.17
C GLN A 398 -3.33 -12.41 34.49
N CYS A 399 -2.61 -13.27 33.75
CA CYS A 399 -2.66 -14.74 33.84
C CYS A 399 -3.97 -15.41 33.38
N GLN A 400 -4.92 -14.68 32.77
CA GLN A 400 -6.13 -15.26 32.18
C GLN A 400 -6.45 -14.66 30.80
N PRO A 401 -5.64 -14.93 29.75
CA PRO A 401 -5.79 -14.29 28.43
C PRO A 401 -7.18 -14.46 27.80
N ASN A 402 -7.91 -15.53 28.13
CA ASN A 402 -9.29 -15.75 27.65
C ASN A 402 -10.34 -14.80 28.25
N ARG A 403 -9.90 -13.87 29.10
CA ARG A 403 -10.68 -12.78 29.67
C ARG A 403 -10.29 -11.42 29.15
N ASP A 404 -9.30 -11.38 28.26
CA ASP A 404 -8.97 -10.14 27.56
C ASP A 404 -10.18 -9.74 26.71
N TYR A 405 -10.38 -8.44 26.53
CA TYR A 405 -11.39 -7.89 25.64
C TYR A 405 -11.05 -6.46 25.24
N VAL A 406 -11.65 -6.00 24.16
CA VAL A 406 -11.61 -4.60 23.74
C VAL A 406 -12.99 -3.98 23.89
N GLU A 407 -13.05 -2.80 24.49
CA GLU A 407 -14.23 -1.93 24.52
C GLU A 407 -13.97 -0.74 23.59
N VAL A 408 -14.83 -0.58 22.58
CA VAL A 408 -14.80 0.54 21.64
C VAL A 408 -15.98 1.44 21.92
N THR A 409 -15.67 2.69 22.27
CA THR A 409 -16.63 3.76 22.51
C THR A 409 -16.84 4.55 21.24
N CYS A 410 -18.10 4.80 20.89
CA CYS A 410 -18.51 5.62 19.76
C CYS A 410 -19.46 6.74 20.20
N TYR A 411 -19.29 7.91 19.57
CA TYR A 411 -20.34 8.91 19.51
C TYR A 411 -21.23 8.62 18.30
N ALA A 412 -22.55 8.70 18.50
CA ALA A 412 -23.48 8.89 17.40
C ALA A 412 -23.59 10.39 17.07
N TYR A 413 -23.93 10.72 15.82
CA TYR A 413 -24.17 12.09 15.40
C TYR A 413 -25.32 12.71 16.23
N ASP A 414 -25.18 14.01 16.57
CA ASP A 414 -26.18 14.87 17.21
C ASP A 414 -26.98 14.28 18.40
N THR A 415 -26.61 14.71 19.62
CA THR A 415 -27.35 14.53 20.89
C THR A 415 -27.57 13.10 21.40
N GLU A 416 -27.20 12.07 20.64
CA GLU A 416 -27.29 10.68 21.09
C GLU A 416 -26.26 10.33 22.17
N PRO A 417 -26.62 9.46 23.13
CA PRO A 417 -25.72 9.01 24.18
C PRO A 417 -24.55 8.20 23.61
N GLU A 418 -23.41 8.26 24.30
CA GLU A 418 -22.25 7.41 24.03
C GLU A 418 -22.67 5.94 23.94
N SER A 419 -22.27 5.28 22.86
CA SER A 419 -22.50 3.85 22.65
C SER A 419 -21.20 3.08 22.81
N LYS A 420 -21.30 1.84 23.30
CA LYS A 420 -20.15 0.97 23.56
C LYS A 420 -20.34 -0.36 22.87
N CYS A 421 -19.27 -0.87 22.30
CA CYS A 421 -19.22 -2.16 21.64
C CYS A 421 -18.02 -2.94 22.19
N THR A 422 -18.21 -4.21 22.51
CA THR A 422 -17.18 -5.08 23.12
C THR A 422 -16.84 -6.24 22.21
N ALA A 423 -15.56 -6.61 22.14
CA ALA A 423 -15.09 -7.78 21.40
C ALA A 423 -14.00 -8.57 22.13
N ARG A 424 -13.85 -9.85 21.78
CA ARG A 424 -13.01 -10.80 22.51
C ARG A 424 -11.53 -10.43 22.58
N VAL A 425 -10.87 -9.97 21.52
CA VAL A 425 -9.50 -9.37 21.61
C VAL A 425 -9.18 -8.61 20.33
N SER A 426 -9.62 -9.13 19.18
CA SER A 426 -9.18 -8.66 17.88
C SER A 426 -9.89 -7.38 17.46
N PHE A 427 -9.09 -6.42 17.05
CA PHE A 427 -9.53 -5.13 16.56
C PHE A 427 -8.74 -4.78 15.30
N ILE A 428 -9.43 -4.26 14.27
CA ILE A 428 -8.79 -3.82 13.02
C ILE A 428 -9.17 -2.37 12.76
N GLN A 429 -8.17 -1.50 12.73
CA GLN A 429 -8.34 -0.10 12.33
C GLN A 429 -8.01 0.05 10.85
N THR A 430 -8.91 0.64 10.09
CA THR A 430 -8.69 0.90 8.65
C THR A 430 -8.84 2.37 8.25
N CYS A 431 -9.19 3.24 9.20
CA CYS A 431 -9.23 4.69 8.95
C CYS A 431 -7.83 5.31 8.79
N TYR A 432 -7.77 6.49 8.17
CA TYR A 432 -6.53 7.28 8.10
C TYR A 432 -5.94 7.59 9.48
N LEU A 433 -4.62 7.56 9.59
CA LEU A 433 -3.85 7.86 10.81
C LEU A 433 -4.21 9.21 11.45
N ASN A 434 -4.61 10.21 10.66
CA ASN A 434 -4.98 11.52 11.22
C ASN A 434 -6.25 11.47 12.08
N PHE A 435 -7.16 10.52 11.83
CA PHE A 435 -8.32 10.32 12.70
C PHE A 435 -7.95 9.65 14.02
N LEU A 436 -6.89 8.83 14.05
CA LEU A 436 -6.37 8.24 15.29
C LEU A 436 -5.89 9.30 16.29
N LYS A 437 -5.41 10.46 15.82
CA LYS A 437 -5.05 11.58 16.72
C LYS A 437 -6.24 12.10 17.53
N ARG A 438 -7.47 11.78 17.11
CA ARG A 438 -8.72 12.14 17.81
C ARG A 438 -9.32 10.98 18.60
N THR A 439 -8.74 9.77 18.48
CA THR A 439 -9.18 8.57 19.19
C THR A 439 -8.24 8.31 20.36
N SER A 440 -8.78 8.32 21.59
CA SER A 440 -7.99 7.98 22.77
C SER A 440 -7.79 6.46 22.86
N VAL A 441 -6.55 5.98 22.95
CA VAL A 441 -6.26 4.56 23.19
C VAL A 441 -5.74 4.37 24.61
N SER A 442 -6.33 3.42 25.35
CA SER A 442 -5.93 3.11 26.73
C SER A 442 -5.84 1.61 26.96
N ILE A 443 -4.88 1.19 27.78
CA ILE A 443 -4.73 -0.20 28.22
C ILE A 443 -4.99 -0.24 29.73
N LYS A 444 -6.02 -1.00 30.12
CA LYS A 444 -6.40 -1.22 31.51
C LYS A 444 -5.96 -2.62 31.93
N ARG A 445 -5.02 -2.68 32.87
CA ARG A 445 -4.68 -3.92 33.57
C ARG A 445 -5.50 -3.99 34.86
N HIS A 446 -6.00 -5.17 35.21
CA HIS A 446 -6.87 -5.39 36.38
C HIS A 446 -6.21 -5.12 37.77
N GLN A 447 -5.08 -4.41 37.83
CA GLN A 447 -4.52 -3.80 39.03
C GLN A 447 -4.15 -2.33 38.75
N ASN A 448 -5.02 -1.39 39.14
CA ASN A 448 -4.81 0.04 39.42
C ASN A 448 -3.67 0.82 38.71
N GLN A 449 -3.37 0.56 37.45
CA GLN A 449 -2.47 1.40 36.65
C GLN A 449 -3.12 1.74 35.31
N TYR A 450 -3.44 3.01 35.14
CA TYR A 450 -3.86 3.60 33.87
C TYR A 450 -2.61 4.02 33.11
N PHE A 451 -2.42 3.50 31.90
CA PHE A 451 -1.47 4.07 30.94
C PHE A 451 -2.27 4.80 29.85
N ILE A 452 -2.09 6.11 29.75
CA ILE A 452 -2.49 6.88 28.57
C ILE A 452 -1.40 6.61 27.53
N VAL A 453 -1.74 5.85 26.48
CA VAL A 453 -0.79 5.50 25.42
C VAL A 453 -0.93 6.52 24.30
N ASP A 454 -0.43 7.73 24.56
CA ASP A 454 -0.19 8.71 23.49
C ASP A 454 1.27 8.52 23.05
N GLY A 455 1.48 7.77 21.97
CA GLY A 455 2.79 7.57 21.33
C GLY A 455 3.43 6.17 21.39
N GLU A 456 2.94 5.23 22.21
CA GLU A 456 3.56 3.88 22.35
C GLU A 456 2.72 2.70 21.79
N LEU A 457 1.71 2.96 20.94
CA LEU A 457 0.94 1.87 20.30
C LEU A 457 1.83 0.98 19.40
N GLN A 458 2.85 1.56 18.76
CA GLN A 458 3.82 0.80 17.94
C GLN A 458 4.77 -0.10 18.75
N LYS A 459 4.97 0.17 20.04
CA LYS A 459 5.79 -0.69 20.91
C LYS A 459 4.99 -1.81 21.55
N PHE A 460 3.68 -1.63 21.72
CA PHE A 460 2.81 -2.64 22.34
C PHE A 460 2.29 -3.69 21.34
N LEU A 461 2.27 -3.35 20.04
CA LEU A 461 2.02 -4.31 18.94
C LEU A 461 3.29 -5.08 18.52
N LYS A 462 4.44 -4.81 19.14
CA LYS A 462 5.67 -5.63 19.01
C LYS A 462 5.68 -6.71 20.08
#